data_AF-A0A1G1JJ41-F1
#
_entry.id   AF-A0A1G1JJ41-F1
#
_cell.length_a   1.000
_cell.length_b   1.000
_cell.length_c   1.000
_cell.angle_alpha   90.00
_cell.angle_beta   90.00
_cell.angle_gamma   90.00
#
_symmetry.space_group_name_H-M   'P 1'
#
loop_
_entity.id
_entity.type
_entity.pdbx_description
1 polymer ?
#
loop_
_entity_poly.entity_id
_entity_poly.type
_entity_poly.pdbx_seq_one_letter_code
_entity_poly.pdbx_strand_id
1 'polypeptide(L)'
;MDKRGQRVTLALFVFILGSAAPSLADETVEMKDKNKDGKADTWYYLRNGVIYKKEYDRNFDGRPDFGIIAEDKKFLEKQYDDNFDGKFEKTVKKPEKDATGRVQTTALIQ
;
A
#
# COMPACT_ATOMS: atom_id res chain seq x y z
N MET A 1 21.08 19.24 4.18
CA MET A 1 20.36 18.46 3.14
C MET A 1 19.03 18.01 3.73
N ASP A 2 18.03 18.88 3.69
CA ASP A 2 16.70 18.59 4.21
C ASP A 2 15.95 17.67 3.23
N LYS A 3 15.83 16.39 3.57
CA LYS A 3 14.92 15.45 2.87
C LYS A 3 13.49 15.69 3.36
N ARG A 4 12.97 16.91 3.16
CA ARG A 4 11.55 17.18 3.34
C ARG A 4 10.80 16.42 2.24
N GLY A 5 10.31 15.24 2.61
CA GLY A 5 9.36 14.49 1.80
C GLY A 5 8.24 15.44 1.38
N GLN A 6 7.97 15.49 0.08
CA GLN A 6 6.95 16.37 -0.46
C GLN A 6 5.61 15.87 0.10
N ARG A 7 5.07 16.61 1.08
CA ARG A 7 3.72 16.39 1.60
C ARG A 7 2.77 16.89 0.53
N VAL A 8 2.35 15.99 -0.36
CA VAL A 8 1.31 16.30 -1.32
C VAL A 8 0.00 15.89 -0.66
N THR A 9 -0.78 16.87 -0.21
CA THR A 9 -2.18 16.65 0.14
C THR A 9 -2.91 16.36 -1.18
N LEU A 10 -2.82 15.13 -1.67
CA LEU A 10 -3.40 14.77 -2.96
C LEU A 10 -4.82 14.26 -2.77
N ALA A 11 -5.77 15.15 -3.04
CA ALA A 11 -7.09 14.75 -3.51
C ALA A 11 -6.94 14.10 -4.90
N LEU A 12 -7.50 12.90 -5.03
CA LEU A 12 -7.87 12.22 -6.29
C LEU A 12 -6.74 11.65 -7.17
N PHE A 13 -6.53 10.33 -7.07
CA PHE A 13 -6.64 9.44 -8.24
C PHE A 13 -7.38 8.18 -7.78
N VAL A 14 -8.68 8.18 -8.11
CA VAL A 14 -9.63 7.10 -7.87
C VAL A 14 -9.39 6.01 -8.90
N PHE A 15 -9.21 4.76 -8.45
CA PHE A 15 -9.82 3.57 -9.06
C PHE A 15 -9.58 2.38 -8.10
N ILE A 16 -10.52 2.12 -7.19
CA ILE A 16 -11.23 0.84 -6.96
C ILE A 16 -12.32 1.12 -5.91
N LEU A 17 -13.52 0.61 -6.21
CA LEU A 17 -14.77 0.64 -5.47
C LEU A 17 -14.67 0.62 -3.93
N GLY A 18 -15.46 1.48 -3.28
CA GLY A 18 -15.82 1.32 -1.87
C GLY A 18 -15.88 2.64 -1.12
N SER A 19 -17.08 3.19 -1.02
CA SER A 19 -17.43 4.39 -0.27
C SER A 19 -16.87 4.35 1.15
N ALA A 20 -15.95 5.25 1.48
CA ALA A 20 -15.74 5.70 2.85
C ALA A 20 -15.63 7.23 2.80
N ALA A 21 -16.67 7.90 3.28
CA ALA A 21 -16.57 9.33 3.57
C ALA A 21 -15.36 9.54 4.50
N PRO A 22 -14.50 10.55 4.25
CA PRO A 22 -13.38 10.80 5.13
C PRO A 22 -13.93 11.17 6.52
N SER A 23 -13.83 10.24 7.47
CA SER A 23 -13.89 10.58 8.88
C SER A 23 -12.75 11.56 9.17
N LEU A 24 -12.91 12.43 10.18
CA LEU A 24 -12.01 13.52 10.62
C LEU A 24 -10.53 13.16 10.91
N ALA A 25 -10.04 12.03 10.45
CA ALA A 25 -8.64 11.66 10.45
C ALA A 25 -7.89 12.42 9.35
N ASP A 26 -6.72 12.95 9.71
CA ASP A 26 -5.79 13.57 8.77
C ASP A 26 -5.19 12.46 7.88
N GLU A 27 -5.73 12.30 6.67
CA GLU A 27 -5.20 11.38 5.68
C GLU A 27 -4.26 12.11 4.72
N THR A 28 -3.00 11.66 4.66
CA THR A 28 -1.99 12.23 3.77
C THR A 28 -1.31 11.14 2.96
N VAL A 29 -0.89 11.47 1.74
CA VAL A 29 -0.09 10.57 0.91
C VAL A 29 1.29 11.18 0.69
N GLU A 30 2.33 10.44 1.06
CA GLU A 30 3.71 10.79 0.73
C GLU A 30 4.18 9.97 -0.47
N MET A 31 4.73 10.62 -1.47
CA MET A 31 5.20 9.98 -2.71
C MET A 31 6.72 10.07 -2.81
N LYS A 32 7.34 9.05 -3.40
CA LYS A 32 8.77 9.05 -3.72
C LYS A 32 9.01 8.59 -5.14
N ASP A 33 9.69 9.43 -5.88
CA ASP A 33 10.31 9.13 -7.16
C ASP A 33 11.77 8.71 -6.88
N LYS A 34 12.08 7.44 -7.06
CA LYS A 34 13.41 6.85 -6.82
C LYS A 34 14.26 6.89 -8.08
N ASN A 35 13.68 6.67 -9.25
CA ASN A 35 14.39 6.62 -10.53
C ASN A 35 14.58 8.02 -11.17
N LYS A 36 13.91 9.05 -10.64
CA LYS A 36 13.88 10.45 -11.06
C LYS A 36 13.28 10.66 -12.45
N ASP A 37 12.31 9.82 -12.84
CA ASP A 37 11.63 9.94 -14.12
C ASP A 37 10.42 10.90 -14.09
N GLY A 38 10.12 11.48 -12.91
CA GLY A 38 9.00 12.38 -12.69
C GLY A 38 7.69 11.68 -12.34
N LYS A 39 7.68 10.34 -12.27
CA LYS A 39 6.58 9.53 -11.73
C LYS A 39 6.94 9.06 -10.33
N ALA A 40 5.92 8.81 -9.53
CA ALA A 40 6.14 8.22 -8.22
C ALA A 40 6.35 6.71 -8.37
N ASP A 41 7.32 6.17 -7.64
CA ASP A 41 7.60 4.73 -7.58
C ASP A 41 7.12 4.11 -6.27
N THR A 42 6.71 4.96 -5.32
CA THR A 42 6.30 4.55 -3.99
C THR A 42 5.35 5.54 -3.38
N TRP A 43 4.28 5.02 -2.78
CA TRP A 43 3.26 5.78 -2.06
C TRP A 43 3.16 5.27 -0.63
N TYR A 44 3.11 6.21 0.32
CA TYR A 44 2.82 5.94 1.72
C TYR A 44 1.53 6.65 2.07
N TYR A 45 0.51 5.90 2.50
CA TYR A 45 -0.76 6.45 2.96
C TYR A 45 -0.73 6.50 4.47
N LEU A 46 -0.87 7.70 5.01
CA LEU A 46 -0.86 7.96 6.44
C LEU A 46 -2.26 8.37 6.87
N ARG A 47 -2.67 7.90 8.04
CA ARG A 47 -3.86 8.35 8.76
C ARG A 47 -3.40 8.80 10.14
N ASN A 48 -3.67 10.06 10.49
CA ASN A 48 -3.19 10.68 11.73
C ASN A 48 -1.66 10.54 11.92
N GLY A 49 -0.89 10.70 10.83
CA GLY A 49 0.57 10.55 10.83
C GLY A 49 1.09 9.12 10.94
N VAL A 50 0.22 8.10 10.94
CA VAL A 50 0.60 6.68 10.97
C VAL A 50 0.35 6.03 9.62
N ILE A 51 1.37 5.38 9.06
CA ILE A 51 1.23 4.66 7.78
C ILE A 51 0.31 3.46 7.94
N TYR A 52 -0.78 3.42 7.17
CA TYR A 52 -1.71 2.29 7.12
C TYR A 52 -1.69 1.56 5.77
N LYS A 53 -1.12 2.16 4.72
CA LYS A 53 -0.93 1.50 3.43
C LYS A 53 0.36 1.95 2.76
N LYS A 54 0.99 1.03 2.02
CA LYS A 54 2.15 1.30 1.17
C LYS A 54 1.92 0.66 -0.19
N GLU A 55 2.31 1.37 -1.23
CA GLU A 55 2.29 0.87 -2.60
C GLU A 55 3.64 1.12 -3.25
N TYR A 56 4.05 0.21 -4.11
CA TYR A 56 5.33 0.21 -4.79
C TYR A 56 5.12 -0.14 -6.25
N ASP A 57 5.77 0.63 -7.10
CA ASP A 57 6.04 0.30 -8.49
C ASP A 57 7.51 -0.19 -8.52
N ARG A 58 7.69 -1.50 -8.66
CA ARG A 58 8.98 -2.19 -8.70
C ARG A 58 9.58 -2.19 -10.10
N ASN A 59 8.77 -2.06 -11.16
CA ASN A 59 9.21 -2.11 -12.56
C ASN A 59 9.32 -0.72 -13.24
N PHE A 60 8.91 0.34 -12.56
CA PHE A 60 8.93 1.74 -13.00
C PHE A 60 8.02 2.05 -14.20
N ASP A 61 6.90 1.34 -14.34
CA ASP A 61 5.95 1.58 -15.44
C ASP A 61 4.91 2.69 -15.13
N GLY A 62 4.85 3.14 -13.87
CA GLY A 62 3.92 4.11 -13.33
C GLY A 62 2.68 3.49 -12.67
N ARG A 63 2.63 2.17 -12.48
CA ARG A 63 1.55 1.44 -11.83
C ARG A 63 2.08 0.68 -10.62
N PRO A 64 1.39 0.71 -9.47
CA PRO A 64 1.76 -0.13 -8.34
C PRO A 64 1.61 -1.61 -8.66
N ASP A 65 2.68 -2.37 -8.44
CA ASP A 65 2.72 -3.83 -8.62
C ASP A 65 2.89 -4.57 -7.27
N PHE A 66 3.07 -3.83 -6.17
CA PHE A 66 3.16 -4.39 -4.84
C PHE A 66 2.50 -3.49 -3.79
N GLY A 67 1.57 -4.06 -3.02
CA GLY A 67 0.79 -3.38 -1.99
C GLY A 67 1.01 -3.98 -0.61
N ILE A 68 1.01 -3.14 0.43
CA ILE A 68 1.00 -3.55 1.84
C ILE A 68 -0.08 -2.76 2.58
N ILE A 69 -0.98 -3.45 3.26
CA ILE A 69 -1.93 -2.86 4.20
C ILE A 69 -1.46 -3.18 5.62
N ALA A 70 -1.50 -2.19 6.50
CA ALA A 70 -1.05 -2.29 7.88
C ALA A 70 -2.02 -1.61 8.86
N GLU A 71 -2.09 -2.16 10.07
CA GLU A 71 -2.82 -1.62 11.21
C GLU A 71 -1.91 -1.70 12.44
N ASP A 72 -1.88 -0.65 13.25
CA ASP A 72 -1.02 -0.56 14.45
C ASP A 72 0.46 -0.92 14.18
N LYS A 73 0.98 -0.46 13.02
CA LYS A 73 2.36 -0.72 12.54
C LYS A 73 2.65 -2.20 12.25
N LYS A 74 1.65 -3.08 12.23
CA LYS A 74 1.75 -4.48 11.83
C LYS A 74 1.12 -4.67 10.46
N PHE A 75 1.76 -5.45 9.59
CA PHE A 75 1.15 -5.77 8.30
C PHE A 75 -0.08 -6.66 8.52
N LEU A 76 -1.14 -6.38 7.78
CA LEU A 76 -2.36 -7.19 7.72
C LEU A 76 -2.40 -8.00 6.44
N GLU A 77 -2.03 -7.37 5.32
CA GLU A 77 -2.16 -7.94 3.99
C GLU A 77 -1.04 -7.43 3.08
N LYS A 78 -0.59 -8.29 2.17
CA LYS A 78 0.31 -7.95 1.08
C LYS A 78 -0.29 -8.42 -0.23
N GLN A 79 -0.24 -7.58 -1.26
CA GLN A 79 -0.76 -7.88 -2.58
C GLN A 79 0.39 -7.79 -3.59
N TYR A 80 0.48 -8.75 -4.51
CA TYR A 80 1.53 -8.85 -5.52
C TYR A 80 0.92 -9.00 -6.91
N ASP A 81 1.31 -8.11 -7.80
CA ASP A 81 1.24 -8.23 -9.24
C ASP A 81 2.67 -8.58 -9.68
N ASP A 82 2.96 -9.87 -9.83
CA ASP A 82 4.33 -10.33 -10.15
C ASP A 82 4.54 -10.46 -11.68
N ASN A 83 3.48 -10.36 -12.48
CA ASN A 83 3.53 -10.41 -13.94
C ASN A 83 3.52 -9.00 -14.58
N PHE A 84 3.25 -7.96 -13.79
CA PHE A 84 3.16 -6.55 -14.16
C PHE A 84 2.06 -6.23 -15.18
N ASP A 85 0.91 -6.90 -15.09
CA ASP A 85 -0.23 -6.68 -15.99
C ASP A 85 -1.25 -5.67 -15.46
N GLY A 86 -1.03 -5.16 -14.24
CA GLY A 86 -1.89 -4.23 -13.54
C GLY A 86 -2.97 -4.89 -12.68
N LYS A 87 -2.91 -6.21 -12.46
CA LYS A 87 -3.79 -6.96 -11.56
C LYS A 87 -2.96 -7.69 -10.52
N PHE A 88 -3.46 -7.69 -9.28
CA PHE A 88 -2.83 -8.47 -8.22
C PHE A 88 -3.25 -9.94 -8.33
N GLU A 89 -2.31 -10.86 -8.57
CA GLU A 89 -2.58 -12.30 -8.54
C GLU A 89 -2.52 -12.87 -7.13
N LYS A 90 -1.69 -12.30 -6.26
CA LYS A 90 -1.37 -12.94 -4.98
C LYS A 90 -1.64 -12.02 -3.81
N THR A 91 -2.44 -12.50 -2.88
CA THR A 91 -2.72 -11.85 -1.61
C THR A 91 -2.23 -12.71 -0.45
N VAL A 92 -1.33 -12.18 0.38
CA VAL A 92 -0.81 -12.84 1.58
C VAL A 92 -1.30 -12.10 2.82
N LYS A 93 -2.06 -12.79 3.67
CA LYS A 93 -2.55 -12.23 4.94
C LYS A 93 -1.57 -12.48 6.09
N LYS A 94 -1.70 -11.70 7.15
CA LYS A 94 -0.95 -11.90 8.40
C LYS A 94 -1.13 -13.35 8.91
N PRO A 95 -0.13 -13.91 9.60
CA PRO A 95 -0.29 -15.21 10.21
C PRO A 95 -1.36 -15.16 11.31
N GLU A 96 -2.26 -16.13 11.31
CA GLU A 96 -3.32 -16.28 12.31
C GLU A 96 -3.13 -17.60 13.06
N LYS A 97 -3.51 -17.63 14.34
CA LYS A 97 -3.53 -18.88 15.11
C LYS A 97 -4.83 -19.60 14.81
N ASP A 98 -4.73 -20.87 14.44
CA ASP A 98 -5.91 -21.74 14.35
C ASP A 98 -6.44 -22.12 15.75
N ALA A 99 -7.55 -22.85 15.78
CA ALA A 99 -8.19 -23.32 17.02
C ALA A 99 -7.27 -24.20 17.89
N THR A 100 -6.19 -24.74 17.33
CA THR A 100 -5.19 -25.56 18.03
C THR A 100 -3.96 -24.76 18.48
N GLY A 101 -3.94 -23.44 18.21
CA GLY A 101 -2.84 -22.55 18.53
C GLY A 101 -1.68 -22.57 17.53
N ARG A 102 -1.80 -23.30 16.41
CA ARG A 102 -0.77 -23.32 15.36
C ARG A 102 -0.89 -22.08 14.50
N VAL A 103 0.26 -21.50 14.16
CA VAL A 103 0.33 -20.34 13.27
C VAL A 103 0.15 -20.81 11.83
N GLN A 104 -0.88 -20.32 11.16
CA GLN A 104 -1.14 -20.53 9.74
C GLN A 104 -1.03 -19.20 9.00
N THR A 105 -0.56 -19.25 7.74
CA THR A 105 -0.52 -18.09 6.86
C THR A 105 -1.36 -18.39 5.64
N THR A 106 -2.30 -17.51 5.32
CA THR A 106 -3.16 -17.64 4.14
C THR A 106 -2.56 -16.86 2.99
N ALA A 107 -2.21 -17.56 1.92
CA ALA A 107 -1.91 -16.97 0.62
C ALA A 107 -3.03 -17.35 -0.35
N LEU A 108 -3.72 -16.36 -0.89
CA LEU A 108 -4.71 -16.53 -1.95
C LEU A 108 -4.02 -16.19 -3.27
N ILE A 109 -4.12 -17.09 -4.24
CA ILE A 109 -3.67 -16.90 -5.62
C ILE A 109 -4.96 -16.85 -6.46
N GLN A 110 -5.12 -15.78 -7.23
CA GLN A 110 -6.30 -15.48 -8.05
C GLN A 110 -6.13 -15.94 -9.49
#